data_AF-A0A950H3E1-F1
#
_entry.id   AF-A0A950H3E1-F1
#
_cell.length_a   1.000
_cell.length_b   1.000
_cell.length_c   1.000
_cell.angle_alpha   90.00
_cell.angle_beta   90.00
_cell.angle_gamma   90.00
#
_symmetry.space_group_name_H-M   'P 1'
#
loop_
_entity.id
_entity.type
_entity.pdbx_description
1 polymer ?
#
loop_
_entity_poly.entity_id
_entity_poly.type
_entity_poly.pdbx_seq_one_letter_code
_entity_poly.pdbx_strand_id
1 'polypeptide(L)'
;PPEEGGVVDRLLDHMSKLVKVHKVGDPAAADPDSLTSRIIAALAHGDIAAALEAYRRLPPAAQHAAADWAETAEAREKAAEAALALRAAAVDRLAAAKP
;
A
#
# COMPACT_ATOMS: atom_id res chain seq x y z
N PRO A 1 -3.44 15.61 -45.75
CA PRO A 1 -4.26 15.78 -44.53
C PRO A 1 -3.45 15.35 -43.31
N PRO A 2 -3.42 16.15 -42.24
CA PRO A 2 -2.24 16.32 -41.41
C PRO A 2 -2.12 15.33 -40.24
N GLU A 3 -0.95 15.46 -39.62
CA GLU A 3 -0.27 14.69 -38.58
C GLU A 3 -1.03 14.64 -37.25
N GLU A 4 -0.89 13.52 -36.50
CA GLU A 4 -0.88 13.42 -35.01
C GLU A 4 -1.08 11.97 -34.51
N GLY A 5 -0.47 10.97 -35.18
CA GLY A 5 -0.24 9.64 -34.57
C GLY A 5 0.97 9.69 -33.63
N GLY A 6 0.94 10.65 -32.71
CA GLY A 6 2.09 11.05 -31.91
C GLY A 6 2.51 9.97 -30.92
N VAL A 7 3.75 10.06 -30.45
CA VAL A 7 4.34 9.26 -29.37
C VAL A 7 3.41 9.10 -28.16
N VAL A 8 2.50 10.06 -27.96
CA VAL A 8 1.41 10.08 -26.98
C VAL A 8 0.41 8.93 -27.17
N ASP A 9 0.04 8.57 -28.41
CA ASP A 9 -0.89 7.48 -28.71
C ASP A 9 -0.26 6.11 -28.39
N ARG A 10 1.03 5.93 -28.68
CA ARG A 10 1.82 4.76 -28.24
C ARG A 10 2.00 4.69 -26.73
N LEU A 11 2.14 5.85 -26.08
CA LEU A 11 2.22 5.92 -24.63
C LEU A 11 0.87 5.57 -23.98
N LEU A 12 -0.24 6.08 -24.52
CA LEU A 12 -1.59 5.74 -24.09
C LEU A 12 -1.93 4.27 -24.36
N ASP A 13 -1.46 3.69 -25.45
CA ASP A 13 -1.61 2.26 -25.76
C ASP A 13 -0.83 1.40 -24.75
N HIS A 14 0.41 1.78 -24.42
CA HIS A 14 1.20 1.11 -23.37
C HIS A 14 0.60 1.29 -21.96
N MET A 15 0.04 2.45 -21.64
CA MET A 15 -0.66 2.69 -20.37
C MET A 15 -1.98 1.91 -20.30
N SER A 16 -2.72 1.79 -21.40
CA SER A 16 -3.95 0.98 -21.49
C SER A 16 -3.65 -0.51 -21.35
N LYS A 17 -2.46 -0.95 -21.77
CA LYS A 17 -1.98 -2.32 -21.59
C LYS A 17 -1.59 -2.63 -20.13
N LEU A 18 -1.26 -1.61 -19.34
CA LEU A 18 -1.07 -1.72 -17.89
C LEU A 18 -2.41 -1.77 -17.14
N VAL A 19 -3.46 -1.15 -17.68
CA VAL A 19 -4.82 -1.20 -17.13
C VAL A 19 -5.55 -2.43 -17.67
N LYS A 20 -5.39 -3.55 -16.97
CA LYS A 20 -6.05 -4.81 -17.31
C LYS A 20 -7.57 -4.70 -17.04
N VAL A 21 -8.34 -4.38 -18.07
CA VAL A 21 -9.82 -4.39 -18.00
C VAL A 21 -10.29 -5.85 -17.95
N HIS A 22 -10.98 -6.24 -16.87
CA HIS A 22 -11.62 -7.55 -16.78
C HIS A 22 -13.15 -7.46 -16.69
N LYS A 23 -13.77 -8.47 -17.30
CA LYS A 23 -15.20 -8.66 -17.53
C LYS A 23 -15.92 -8.88 -16.19
N VAL A 24 -16.93 -8.05 -15.93
CA VAL A 24 -17.79 -8.10 -14.74
C VAL A 24 -18.61 -9.40 -14.75
N GLY A 25 -18.37 -10.28 -13.77
CA GLY A 25 -19.16 -11.49 -13.61
C GLY A 25 -18.55 -12.50 -12.64
N ASP A 26 -18.49 -12.17 -11.34
CA ASP A 26 -19.06 -13.00 -10.26
C ASP A 26 -19.01 -12.22 -8.92
N PRO A 27 -20.07 -12.17 -8.10
CA PRO A 27 -20.20 -11.20 -7.02
C PRO A 27 -19.92 -11.81 -5.64
N ALA A 28 -18.67 -11.96 -5.20
CA ALA A 28 -18.31 -12.11 -3.76
C ALA A 28 -16.82 -12.39 -3.54
N ALA A 29 -16.00 -11.35 -3.53
CA ALA A 29 -14.78 -11.21 -2.71
C ALA A 29 -14.04 -9.99 -3.26
N ALA A 30 -13.55 -9.14 -2.38
CA ALA A 30 -12.75 -7.97 -2.76
C ALA A 30 -11.69 -8.36 -3.80
N ASP A 31 -11.78 -7.79 -5.00
CA ASP A 31 -10.85 -8.01 -6.10
C ASP A 31 -9.40 -8.03 -5.57
N PRO A 32 -8.65 -9.12 -5.74
CA PRO A 32 -7.27 -9.22 -5.22
C PRO A 32 -6.35 -8.13 -5.81
N ASP A 33 -6.63 -7.65 -7.02
CA ASP A 33 -5.98 -6.49 -7.62
C ASP A 33 -6.35 -5.15 -6.94
N SER A 34 -7.58 -5.02 -6.42
CA SER A 34 -7.99 -3.86 -5.63
C SER A 34 -7.26 -3.82 -4.28
N LEU A 35 -7.11 -4.97 -3.63
CA LEU A 35 -6.33 -5.08 -2.39
C LEU A 35 -4.85 -4.77 -2.63
N THR A 36 -4.28 -5.28 -3.71
CA THR A 36 -2.88 -5.00 -4.08
C THR A 36 -2.67 -3.51 -4.39
N SER A 37 -3.61 -2.90 -5.12
CA SER A 37 -3.58 -1.46 -5.40
C SER A 37 -3.68 -0.61 -4.12
N ARG A 38 -4.50 -1.05 -3.14
CA ARG A 38 -4.58 -0.40 -1.82
C ARG A 38 -3.28 -0.53 -1.03
N ILE A 39 -2.61 -1.68 -1.08
CA ILE A 39 -1.29 -1.87 -0.46
C ILE A 39 -0.29 -0.89 -1.06
N ILE A 40 -0.22 -0.79 -2.39
CA ILE A 40 0.70 0.13 -3.08
C ILE A 40 0.40 1.59 -2.73
N ALA A 41 -0.88 1.99 -2.72
CA ALA A 41 -1.28 3.34 -2.33
C ALA A 41 -0.90 3.65 -0.86
N ALA A 42 -1.17 2.73 0.06
CA ALA A 42 -0.81 2.88 1.47
C ALA A 42 0.71 3.02 1.66
N LEU A 43 1.49 2.18 0.96
CA LEU A 43 2.95 2.28 0.95
C LEU A 43 3.46 3.62 0.38
N ALA A 44 2.83 4.14 -0.68
CA ALA A 44 3.17 5.44 -1.24
C ALA A 44 2.93 6.60 -0.25
N HIS A 45 1.93 6.46 0.62
CA HIS A 45 1.66 7.40 1.71
C HIS A 45 2.52 7.14 2.97
N GLY A 46 3.34 6.09 2.98
CA GLY A 46 4.11 5.67 4.15
C GLY A 46 3.26 5.03 5.24
N ASP A 47 2.01 4.69 4.97
CA ASP A 47 1.08 4.06 5.89
C ASP A 47 1.24 2.54 5.83
N ILE A 48 2.19 2.05 6.63
CA ILE A 48 2.51 0.61 6.67
C ILE A 48 1.44 -0.18 7.41
N ALA A 49 0.76 0.41 8.39
CA ALA A 49 -0.40 -0.19 9.05
C ALA A 49 -1.53 -0.50 8.06
N ALA A 50 -1.91 0.47 7.22
CA ALA A 50 -2.95 0.27 6.21
C ALA A 50 -2.53 -0.75 5.13
N ALA A 51 -1.24 -0.79 4.79
CA ALA A 51 -0.70 -1.80 3.88
C ALA A 51 -0.79 -3.23 4.47
N LEU A 52 -0.44 -3.40 5.75
CA LEU A 52 -0.55 -4.69 6.45
C LEU A 52 -2.02 -5.14 6.61
N GLU A 53 -2.94 -4.22 6.86
CA GLU A 53 -4.38 -4.51 6.92
C GLU A 53 -4.93 -5.01 5.58
N ALA A 54 -4.51 -4.40 4.47
CA ALA A 54 -4.90 -4.86 3.14
C ALA A 54 -4.24 -6.20 2.79
N TYR A 55 -2.99 -6.44 3.20
CA TYR A 55 -2.30 -7.71 3.02
C TYR A 55 -2.99 -8.88 3.70
N ARG A 56 -3.49 -8.72 4.94
CA ARG A 56 -4.24 -9.77 5.67
C ARG A 56 -5.52 -10.21 4.97
N ARG A 57 -6.03 -9.40 4.05
CA ARG A 57 -7.26 -9.69 3.28
C ARG A 57 -6.96 -10.38 1.95
N LEU A 58 -5.68 -10.51 1.56
CA LEU A 58 -5.30 -11.19 0.32
C LEU A 58 -5.59 -12.70 0.40
N PRO A 59 -5.78 -13.38 -0.74
CA PRO A 59 -5.85 -14.83 -0.80
C PRO A 59 -4.58 -15.50 -0.22
N PRO A 60 -4.68 -16.71 0.34
CA PRO A 60 -3.55 -17.37 1.02
C PRO A 60 -2.32 -17.57 0.13
N ALA A 61 -2.50 -17.79 -1.17
CA ALA A 61 -1.39 -17.89 -2.13
C ALA A 61 -0.60 -16.58 -2.26
N ALA A 62 -1.30 -15.44 -2.23
CA ALA A 62 -0.68 -14.11 -2.31
C ALA A 62 -0.06 -13.69 -0.99
N GLN A 63 -0.65 -14.08 0.14
CA GLN A 63 -0.02 -13.90 1.45
C GLN A 63 1.30 -14.68 1.52
N HIS A 64 1.30 -15.96 1.15
CA HIS A 64 2.51 -16.77 1.18
C HIS A 64 3.63 -16.20 0.29
N ALA A 65 3.30 -15.66 -0.88
CA ALA A 65 4.26 -15.03 -1.79
C ALA A 65 4.88 -13.73 -1.25
N ALA A 66 4.18 -13.03 -0.34
CA ALA A 66 4.63 -11.77 0.24
C ALA A 66 4.92 -11.89 1.76
N ALA A 67 5.14 -13.10 2.26
CA ALA A 67 5.43 -13.36 3.67
C ALA A 67 6.70 -12.65 4.16
N ASP A 68 7.79 -12.71 3.39
CA ASP A 68 9.05 -12.03 3.73
C ASP A 68 8.88 -10.51 3.82
N TRP A 69 8.07 -9.94 2.91
CA TRP A 69 7.72 -8.53 2.95
C TRP A 69 6.89 -8.19 4.18
N ALA A 70 5.88 -9.02 4.50
CA ALA A 70 5.01 -8.79 5.66
C ALA A 70 5.80 -8.81 6.97
N GLU A 71 6.74 -9.75 7.14
CA GLU A 71 7.62 -9.79 8.31
C GLU A 71 8.45 -8.50 8.45
N THR A 72 9.03 -8.04 7.33
CA THR A 72 9.81 -6.79 7.31
C THR A 72 8.94 -5.56 7.59
N ALA A 73 7.72 -5.53 7.04
CA ALA A 73 6.75 -4.45 7.24
C ALA A 73 6.28 -4.39 8.71
N GLU A 74 6.02 -5.54 9.34
CA GLU A 74 5.66 -5.61 10.77
C GLU A 74 6.80 -5.15 11.67
N ALA A 75 8.05 -5.53 11.38
CA ALA A 75 9.20 -5.06 12.14
C ALA A 75 9.37 -3.54 12.04
N ARG A 76 9.13 -2.97 10.85
CA ARG A 76 9.18 -1.53 10.61
C ARG A 76 8.08 -0.78 11.36
N GLU A 77 6.85 -1.31 11.34
CA GLU A 77 5.73 -0.70 12.06
C GLU A 77 5.99 -0.68 13.57
N LYS A 78 6.44 -1.80 14.15
CA LYS A 78 6.83 -1.89 15.57
C LYS A 78 7.92 -0.87 15.94
N ALA A 79 8.91 -0.68 15.07
CA ALA A 79 9.96 0.31 15.30
C ALA A 79 9.40 1.76 15.28
N ALA A 80 8.47 2.04 14.36
CA ALA A 80 7.80 3.34 14.29
C ALA A 80 6.95 3.61 15.54
N GLU A 81 6.16 2.62 15.98
CA GLU A 81 5.37 2.69 17.22
C GLU A 81 6.28 2.93 18.44
N ALA A 82 7.39 2.22 18.55
CA ALA A 82 8.34 2.41 19.65
C ALA A 82 8.95 3.82 19.67
N ALA A 83 9.30 4.37 18.50
CA ALA A 83 9.81 5.73 18.39
C ALA A 83 8.76 6.78 18.80
N LEU A 84 7.49 6.59 18.41
CA LEU A 84 6.38 7.44 18.82
C LEU A 84 6.14 7.37 20.33
N ALA A 85 6.18 6.17 20.91
CA ALA A 85 6.02 5.96 22.35
C ALA A 85 7.14 6.64 23.15
N LEU A 86 8.40 6.53 22.69
CA LEU A 86 9.53 7.22 23.31
C LEU A 86 9.36 8.74 23.28
N ARG A 87 8.91 9.28 22.15
CA ARG A 87 8.62 10.72 22.02
C ARG A 87 7.52 11.15 22.97
N ALA A 88 6.41 10.41 23.04
CA ALA A 88 5.31 10.71 23.95
C ALA A 88 5.79 10.73 25.41
N ALA A 89 6.51 9.68 25.83
CA ALA A 89 7.07 9.59 27.18
C ALA A 89 8.05 10.74 27.51
N ALA A 90 8.84 11.20 26.54
CA ALA A 90 9.74 12.34 26.71
C ALA A 90 8.96 13.65 26.90
N VAL A 91 7.89 13.86 26.12
CA VAL A 91 7.02 15.04 26.25
C VAL A 91 6.29 15.03 27.58
N ASP A 92 5.78 13.88 28.03
CA ASP A 92 5.11 13.73 29.32
C ASP A 92 6.04 14.04 30.49
N ARG A 93 7.29 13.53 30.44
CA ARG A 93 8.30 13.87 31.46
C ARG A 93 8.65 15.34 31.48
N LEU A 94 8.75 15.99 30.31
CA LEU A 94 9.00 17.43 30.24
C LEU A 94 7.83 18.24 30.82
N ALA A 95 6.60 17.84 30.51
CA ALA A 95 5.40 18.47 31.07
C ALA A 95 5.34 18.33 32.60
N ALA A 96 5.66 17.14 33.13
CA ALA A 96 5.72 16.87 34.57
C ALA A 96 6.88 17.59 35.29
N ALA A 97 7.96 17.93 34.58
CA ALA A 97 9.12 18.65 35.12
C ALA A 97 8.92 20.17 35.16
N LYS A 98 7.84 20.70 34.57
CA LYS A 98 7.54 22.14 34.60
C LYS A 98 6.79 22.48 35.91
N PRO A 99 7.31 23.40 36.75
CA PRO A 99 6.65 23.83 38.00
C PRO A 99 5.41 24.68 37.75
#